data_AF-A0A077PVY7-F1
#
_entry.id   AF-A0A077PVY7-F1
#
_cell.length_a   1.000
_cell.length_b   1.000
_cell.length_c   1.000
_cell.angle_alpha   90.00
_cell.angle_beta   90.00
_cell.angle_gamma   90.00
#
_symmetry.space_group_name_H-M   'P 1'
#
loop_
_entity.id
_entity.type
_entity.pdbx_description
1 polymer ?
#
loop_
_entity_poly.entity_id
_entity_poly.type
_entity_poly.pdbx_seq_one_letter_code
_entity_poly.pdbx_strand_id
1 'polypeptide(L)'
;MLDILDREVEKESVVAKTTVQQRNPLKNAINLLVSKKGIMYPEAYSLVHQRFNVEHIDELTADQLPQAIEYVHKMALEGEYLEKEELSVSEAKQISDDDLQILCWLWKYSIDMAHYMIDVEPLLSIAGHRLAGAYAEHPRRAIRKSNEARRILEKATEHIQIKTVQMDNWRILHSLRIPSCPL
;
A
#
# COMPACT_ATOMS: atom_id res chain seq x y z
N MET A 1 47.18 19.30 61.05
CA MET A 1 47.28 19.92 59.72
C MET A 1 47.76 18.82 58.78
N LEU A 2 46.84 17.99 58.30
CA LEU A 2 47.12 17.03 57.22
C LEU A 2 46.52 17.64 55.97
N ASP A 3 47.41 18.03 55.07
CA ASP A 3 47.11 18.51 53.74
C ASP A 3 46.88 17.33 52.80
N ILE A 4 45.76 17.41 52.08
CA ILE A 4 45.66 17.37 50.61
C ILE A 4 46.02 16.05 49.90
N LEU A 5 44.96 15.52 49.26
CA LEU A 5 44.87 14.81 47.96
C LEU A 5 46.04 13.89 47.56
N ASP A 6 45.76 12.59 47.51
CA ASP A 6 45.64 11.87 46.23
C ASP A 6 45.11 10.47 46.50
N ARG A 7 43.83 10.27 46.20
CA ARG A 7 43.28 8.93 46.01
C ARG A 7 42.18 9.03 44.98
N GLU A 8 42.55 8.74 43.74
CA GLU A 8 41.64 8.35 42.67
C GLU A 8 40.71 7.26 43.22
N VAL A 9 39.45 7.62 43.46
CA VAL A 9 38.39 6.63 43.63
C VAL A 9 37.73 6.52 42.26
N GLU A 10 38.06 5.42 41.58
CA GLU A 10 37.39 4.87 40.42
C GLU A 10 35.88 5.13 40.50
N LYS A 11 35.36 5.92 39.56
CA LYS A 11 33.93 5.90 39.24
C LYS A 11 33.65 4.61 38.48
N GLU A 12 33.55 3.49 39.21
CA GLU A 12 32.82 2.34 38.70
C GLU A 12 31.37 2.76 38.49
N SER A 13 31.01 2.97 37.23
CA SER A 13 29.62 3.13 36.81
C SER A 13 28.88 1.85 37.16
N VAL A 14 28.16 1.86 38.29
CA VAL A 14 27.25 0.79 38.68
C VAL A 14 26.09 0.82 37.68
N VAL A 15 26.27 0.12 36.56
CA VAL A 15 25.21 -0.13 35.59
C VAL A 15 24.18 -1.02 36.29
N ALA A 16 23.04 -0.42 36.65
CA ALA A 16 21.99 -1.11 37.38
C ALA A 16 21.42 -2.26 36.52
N LYS A 17 21.76 -3.50 36.91
CA LYS A 17 21.21 -4.73 36.31
C LYS A 17 19.71 -4.83 36.63
N THR A 18 18.95 -5.41 35.71
CA THR A 18 17.49 -5.51 35.86
C THR A 18 17.07 -6.64 36.78
N THR A 19 16.07 -6.40 37.63
CA THR A 19 15.55 -7.40 38.57
C THR A 19 14.71 -8.44 37.83
N VAL A 20 14.65 -9.68 38.34
CA VAL A 20 13.87 -10.79 37.75
C VAL A 20 12.42 -10.38 37.41
N GLN A 21 11.77 -9.59 38.27
CA GLN A 21 10.40 -9.13 38.03
C GLN A 21 10.28 -8.16 36.84
N GLN A 22 11.29 -7.33 36.61
CA GLN A 22 11.33 -6.40 35.47
C GLN A 22 11.50 -7.15 34.15
N ARG A 23 12.07 -8.37 34.18
CA ARG A 23 12.27 -9.21 32.99
C ARG A 23 11.06 -10.07 32.58
N ASN A 24 10.00 -10.12 33.40
CA ASN A 24 8.79 -10.88 33.07
C ASN A 24 8.11 -10.45 31.75
N PRO A 25 7.98 -9.15 31.44
CA PRO A 25 7.43 -8.71 30.16
C PRO A 25 8.27 -9.18 28.95
N LEU A 26 9.60 -9.21 29.06
CA LEU A 26 10.48 -9.73 28.00
C LEU A 26 10.28 -11.23 27.79
N LYS A 27 10.12 -12.00 28.86
CA LYS A 27 9.80 -13.44 28.76
C LYS A 27 8.45 -13.67 28.08
N ASN A 28 7.45 -12.85 28.38
CA ASN A 28 6.15 -12.92 27.72
C ASN A 28 6.26 -12.58 26.22
N ALA A 29 7.06 -11.58 25.86
CA ALA A 29 7.35 -11.24 24.47
C ALA A 29 8.01 -12.41 23.72
N ILE A 30 8.97 -13.08 24.35
CA ILE A 30 9.67 -14.24 23.78
C ILE A 30 8.71 -15.43 23.61
N ASN A 31 7.85 -15.70 24.59
CA ASN A 31 6.81 -16.74 24.46
C ASN A 31 5.88 -16.47 23.26
N LEU A 32 5.49 -15.20 23.08
CA LEU A 32 4.69 -14.79 21.93
C LEU A 32 5.44 -15.03 20.62
N LEU A 33 6.71 -14.61 20.52
CA LEU A 33 7.56 -14.81 19.35
C LEU A 33 7.69 -16.31 18.98
N VAL A 34 7.99 -17.16 19.97
CA VAL A 34 8.09 -18.62 19.80
C VAL A 34 6.77 -19.20 19.27
N SER A 35 5.64 -18.80 19.85
CA SER A 35 4.32 -19.30 19.43
C SER A 35 3.90 -18.85 18.02
N LYS A 36 4.24 -17.61 17.63
CA LYS A 36 3.83 -17.01 16.36
C LYS A 36 4.75 -17.40 15.19
N LYS A 37 6.06 -17.42 15.41
CA LYS A 37 7.07 -17.72 14.36
C LYS A 37 7.47 -19.19 14.33
N GLY A 38 7.10 -19.99 15.33
CA GLY A 38 7.46 -21.41 15.40
C GLY A 38 8.95 -21.67 15.65
N ILE A 39 9.70 -20.67 16.11
CA ILE A 39 11.12 -20.80 16.46
C ILE A 39 11.30 -21.37 17.85
N MET A 40 12.45 -22.01 18.13
CA MET A 40 12.69 -22.63 19.43
C MET A 40 13.11 -21.57 20.48
N TYR A 41 12.87 -21.84 21.76
CA TYR A 41 13.26 -20.92 22.85
C TYR A 41 14.73 -20.49 22.80
N PRO A 42 15.73 -21.39 22.63
CA PRO A 42 17.13 -20.99 22.56
C PRO A 42 17.44 -20.03 21.39
N GLU A 43 16.74 -20.21 20.28
CA GLU A 43 16.86 -19.36 19.09
C GLU A 43 16.29 -17.96 19.37
N ALA A 44 15.12 -17.88 20.02
CA ALA A 44 14.51 -16.61 20.41
C ALA A 44 15.39 -15.81 21.39
N TYR A 45 16.03 -16.47 22.37
CA TYR A 45 16.98 -15.81 23.28
C TYR A 45 18.25 -15.35 22.54
N SER A 46 18.76 -16.15 21.61
CA SER A 46 19.96 -15.82 20.82
C SER A 46 19.79 -14.52 20.01
N LEU A 47 18.58 -14.26 19.49
CA LEU A 47 18.27 -13.02 18.78
C LEU A 47 18.39 -11.78 19.68
N VAL A 48 17.93 -11.88 20.94
CA VAL A 48 18.05 -10.80 21.92
C VAL A 48 19.51 -10.61 22.33
N HIS A 49 20.22 -11.70 22.58
CA HIS A 49 21.65 -11.69 22.93
C HIS A 49 22.48 -10.98 21.86
N GLN A 50 22.28 -11.37 20.59
CA GLN A 50 22.97 -10.78 19.45
C GLN A 50 22.63 -9.29 19.28
N ARG A 51 21.36 -8.91 19.43
CA ARG A 51 20.92 -7.53 19.21
C ARG A 51 21.45 -6.56 20.25
N PHE A 52 21.53 -6.98 21.51
CA PHE A 52 21.91 -6.12 22.63
C PHE A 52 23.34 -6.37 23.13
N ASN A 53 24.07 -7.27 22.46
CA ASN A 53 25.45 -7.64 22.79
C ASN A 53 25.61 -8.09 24.25
N VAL A 54 24.75 -9.02 24.67
CA VAL A 54 24.73 -9.64 26.01
C VAL A 54 24.76 -11.16 25.88
N GLU A 55 25.31 -11.87 26.86
CA GLU A 55 25.30 -13.34 26.89
C GLU A 55 24.00 -13.88 27.49
N HIS A 56 23.41 -13.11 28.40
CA HIS A 56 22.15 -13.45 29.06
C HIS A 56 21.25 -12.22 29.27
N ILE A 57 19.93 -12.44 29.26
CA ILE A 57 18.94 -11.36 29.41
C ILE A 57 18.94 -10.67 30.80
N ASP A 58 19.66 -11.16 31.81
CA ASP A 58 19.91 -10.43 33.08
C ASP A 58 20.91 -9.28 32.93
N GLU A 59 21.77 -9.36 31.93
CA GLU A 59 22.81 -8.37 31.69
C GLU A 59 22.24 -7.13 30.99
N LEU A 60 20.98 -7.22 30.53
CA LEU A 60 20.24 -6.08 30.03
C LEU A 60 20.13 -5.01 31.12
N THR A 61 20.62 -3.83 30.77
CA THR A 61 20.48 -2.62 31.58
C THR A 61 19.02 -2.16 31.65
N ALA A 62 18.69 -1.33 32.64
CA ALA A 62 17.35 -0.77 32.79
C ALA A 62 16.85 -0.04 31.53
N ASP A 63 17.77 0.56 30.76
CA ASP A 63 17.45 1.30 29.53
C ASP A 63 17.29 0.40 28.31
N GLN A 64 18.02 -0.72 28.26
CA GLN A 64 17.95 -1.69 27.17
C GLN A 64 16.74 -2.62 27.29
N LEU A 65 16.25 -2.87 28.50
CA LEU A 65 15.17 -3.81 28.73
C LEU A 65 13.86 -3.41 28.01
N PRO A 66 13.37 -2.15 28.07
CA PRO A 66 12.23 -1.71 27.26
C PRO A 66 12.46 -1.88 25.75
N GLN A 67 13.66 -1.58 25.27
CA GLN A 67 14.03 -1.70 23.86
C GLN A 67 14.04 -3.17 23.41
N ALA A 68 14.50 -4.08 24.26
CA ALA A 68 14.50 -5.51 23.99
C ALA A 68 13.07 -6.07 23.93
N ILE A 69 12.18 -5.62 24.81
CA ILE A 69 10.76 -6.00 24.79
C ILE A 69 10.12 -5.53 23.48
N GLU A 70 10.34 -4.28 23.09
CA GLU A 70 9.82 -3.72 21.84
C GLU A 70 10.36 -4.49 20.62
N TYR A 71 11.67 -4.75 20.59
CA TYR A 71 12.30 -5.50 19.52
C TYR A 71 11.67 -6.89 19.33
N VAL A 72 11.51 -7.66 20.41
CA VAL A 72 10.89 -8.99 20.35
C VAL A 72 9.42 -8.91 19.95
N HIS A 73 8.68 -7.93 20.45
CA HIS A 73 7.28 -7.70 20.03
C HIS A 73 7.18 -7.36 18.54
N LYS A 74 8.05 -6.49 18.01
CA LYS A 74 8.09 -6.17 16.58
C LYS A 74 8.34 -7.43 15.76
N MET A 75 9.34 -8.22 16.12
CA MET A 75 9.62 -9.49 15.42
C MET A 75 8.44 -10.48 15.51
N ALA A 76 7.75 -10.56 16.65
CA ALA A 76 6.58 -11.43 16.80
C ALA A 76 5.40 -10.98 15.94
N LEU A 77 5.33 -9.68 15.65
CA LEU A 77 4.25 -9.03 14.90
C LEU A 77 4.65 -8.69 13.46
N GLU A 78 5.89 -8.91 13.02
CA GLU A 78 6.30 -8.75 11.62
C GLU A 78 5.43 -9.66 10.72
N GLY A 79 4.43 -9.06 10.09
CA GLY A 79 3.32 -9.69 9.36
C GLY A 79 1.91 -9.18 9.74
N GLU A 80 1.72 -8.67 10.97
CA GLU A 80 0.47 -8.11 11.51
C GLU A 80 0.67 -6.70 12.12
N TYR A 81 1.92 -6.23 12.26
CA TYR A 81 2.22 -4.90 12.79
C TYR A 81 1.92 -3.83 11.75
N LEU A 82 0.68 -3.34 11.76
CA LEU A 82 0.38 -2.01 11.25
C LEU A 82 1.01 -1.03 12.23
N GLU A 83 2.24 -0.63 11.92
CA GLU A 83 2.92 0.44 12.63
C GLU A 83 1.95 1.62 12.72
N LYS A 84 1.82 2.22 13.90
CA LYS A 84 1.21 3.56 14.04
C LYS A 84 2.20 4.56 13.46
N GLU A 85 2.53 4.41 12.18
CA GLU A 85 3.03 5.50 11.38
C GLU A 85 1.94 6.55 11.41
N GLU A 86 2.31 7.77 11.78
CA GLU A 86 1.56 8.97 11.44
C GLU A 86 1.08 8.81 10.00
N LEU A 87 -0.23 8.94 9.81
CA LEU A 87 -0.98 8.64 8.59
C LEU A 87 -0.33 9.24 7.32
N SER A 88 0.71 8.61 6.79
CA SER A 88 0.88 8.52 5.36
C SER A 88 -0.11 7.44 4.97
N VAL A 89 -1.27 7.88 4.49
CA VAL A 89 -2.25 7.03 3.85
C VAL A 89 -1.45 6.16 2.90
N SER A 90 -1.28 4.86 3.22
CA SER A 90 -0.75 3.87 2.30
C SER A 90 -1.43 4.13 0.98
N GLU A 91 -0.68 4.70 0.05
CA GLU A 91 -1.21 5.15 -1.23
C GLU A 91 -1.71 3.87 -1.90
N ALA A 92 -3.04 3.67 -1.89
CA ALA A 92 -3.65 2.65 -2.71
C ALA A 92 -3.06 2.86 -4.10
N LYS A 93 -2.25 1.90 -4.58
CA LYS A 93 -1.41 2.02 -5.77
C LYS A 93 -2.20 2.74 -6.87
N GLN A 94 -1.92 4.03 -7.05
CA GLN A 94 -2.74 4.86 -7.93
C GLN A 94 -2.50 4.37 -9.35
N ILE A 95 -3.55 4.38 -10.17
CA ILE A 95 -3.43 4.08 -11.60
C ILE A 95 -2.45 5.10 -12.19
N SER A 96 -1.42 4.63 -12.89
CA SER A 96 -0.46 5.51 -13.55
C SER A 96 -1.17 6.39 -14.58
N ASP A 97 -0.66 7.60 -14.82
CA ASP A 97 -1.16 8.48 -15.87
C ASP A 97 -1.12 7.78 -17.24
N ASP A 98 -0.10 6.95 -17.51
CA ASP A 98 -0.01 6.18 -18.76
C ASP A 98 -1.14 5.14 -18.87
N ASP A 99 -1.43 4.42 -17.80
CA ASP A 99 -2.55 3.47 -17.75
C ASP A 99 -3.89 4.19 -17.90
N LEU A 100 -4.02 5.37 -17.28
CA LEU A 100 -5.21 6.20 -17.37
C LEU A 100 -5.43 6.71 -18.80
N GLN A 101 -4.36 7.05 -19.52
CA GLN A 101 -4.41 7.41 -20.93
C GLN A 101 -4.92 6.24 -21.79
N ILE A 102 -4.43 5.02 -21.53
CA ILE A 102 -4.89 3.80 -22.22
C ILE A 102 -6.39 3.61 -21.99
N LEU A 103 -6.85 3.77 -20.75
CA LEU A 103 -8.28 3.63 -20.42
C LEU A 103 -9.15 4.69 -21.12
N CYS A 104 -8.65 5.93 -21.26
CA CYS A 104 -9.35 6.98 -21.99
C CYS A 104 -9.52 6.64 -23.48
N TRP A 105 -8.47 6.13 -24.12
CA TRP A 105 -8.55 5.69 -25.52
C TRP A 105 -9.43 4.46 -25.69
N LEU A 106 -9.35 3.49 -24.77
CA LEU A 106 -10.22 2.32 -24.78
C LEU A 106 -11.70 2.72 -24.71
N TRP A 107 -12.05 3.68 -23.85
CA TRP A 107 -13.39 4.24 -23.79
C TRP A 107 -13.83 4.87 -25.13
N LYS A 108 -12.96 5.64 -25.79
CA LYS A 108 -13.30 6.25 -27.08
C LYS A 108 -13.54 5.19 -28.14
N TYR A 109 -12.68 4.18 -28.22
CA TYR A 109 -12.84 3.09 -29.17
C TYR A 109 -14.10 2.27 -28.90
N SER A 110 -14.47 2.04 -27.63
CA SER A 110 -15.70 1.30 -27.31
C SER A 110 -16.95 2.03 -27.79
N ILE A 111 -16.98 3.37 -27.70
CA ILE A 111 -18.04 4.21 -28.25
C ILE A 111 -18.07 4.12 -29.78
N ASP A 112 -16.92 4.27 -30.43
CA ASP A 112 -16.82 4.24 -31.91
C ASP A 112 -17.27 2.88 -32.46
N MET A 113 -16.79 1.78 -31.86
CA MET A 113 -17.22 0.43 -32.21
C MET A 113 -18.72 0.26 -32.06
N ALA A 114 -19.32 0.80 -31.00
CA ALA A 114 -20.77 0.74 -30.81
C ALA A 114 -21.54 1.51 -31.90
N HIS A 115 -21.05 2.68 -32.32
CA HIS A 115 -21.67 3.41 -33.44
C HIS A 115 -21.57 2.63 -34.75
N TYR A 116 -20.40 2.07 -35.07
CA TYR A 116 -20.26 1.24 -36.26
C TYR A 116 -21.18 0.01 -36.25
N MET A 117 -21.41 -0.61 -35.08
CA MET A 117 -22.37 -1.69 -34.96
C MET A 117 -23.80 -1.24 -35.25
N ILE A 118 -24.19 -0.04 -34.81
CA ILE A 118 -25.51 0.54 -35.09
C ILE A 118 -25.66 0.78 -36.60
N ASP A 119 -24.63 1.30 -37.26
CA ASP A 119 -24.67 1.58 -38.71
C ASP A 119 -24.76 0.30 -39.55
N VAL A 120 -24.20 -0.81 -39.07
CA VAL A 120 -24.20 -2.12 -39.75
C VAL A 120 -25.49 -2.91 -39.49
N GLU A 121 -26.19 -2.67 -38.39
CA GLU A 121 -27.39 -3.42 -37.99
C GLU A 121 -28.47 -3.51 -39.09
N PRO A 122 -28.85 -2.44 -39.80
CA PRO A 122 -29.90 -2.50 -40.81
C PRO A 122 -29.57 -3.45 -41.96
N LEU A 123 -28.30 -3.51 -42.38
CA LEU A 123 -27.84 -4.42 -43.43
C LEU A 123 -27.95 -5.88 -42.99
N LEU A 124 -27.59 -6.18 -41.74
CA LEU A 124 -27.72 -7.51 -41.17
C LEU A 124 -29.18 -7.93 -41.01
N SER A 125 -30.05 -6.97 -40.64
CA SER A 125 -31.49 -7.18 -40.51
C SER A 125 -32.13 -7.54 -41.84
N ILE A 126 -31.83 -6.78 -42.90
CA ILE A 126 -32.30 -7.07 -44.27
C ILE A 126 -31.80 -8.42 -44.77
N ALA A 127 -30.54 -8.76 -44.46
CA ALA A 127 -29.95 -10.04 -44.86
C ALA A 127 -30.46 -11.25 -44.04
N GLY A 128 -31.33 -11.05 -43.04
CA GLY A 128 -31.79 -12.11 -42.14
C GLY A 128 -30.64 -12.75 -41.34
N HIS A 129 -29.55 -12.01 -41.12
CA HIS A 129 -28.36 -12.55 -40.50
C HIS A 129 -28.55 -12.76 -38.99
N ARG A 130 -28.08 -13.89 -38.46
CA ARG A 130 -28.26 -14.27 -37.03
C ARG A 130 -27.78 -13.24 -36.01
N LEU A 131 -26.87 -12.34 -36.41
CA LEU A 131 -26.32 -11.30 -35.53
C LEU A 131 -27.11 -9.98 -35.52
N ALA A 132 -28.14 -9.82 -36.36
CA ALA A 132 -28.89 -8.56 -36.46
C ALA A 132 -29.43 -8.09 -35.09
N GLY A 133 -30.09 -8.98 -34.34
CA GLY A 133 -30.57 -8.66 -32.99
C GLY A 133 -29.46 -8.28 -32.01
N ALA A 134 -28.29 -8.92 -32.10
CA ALA A 134 -27.15 -8.57 -31.26
C ALA A 134 -26.61 -7.17 -31.60
N TYR A 135 -26.50 -6.84 -32.89
CA TYR A 135 -26.06 -5.53 -33.37
C TYR A 135 -27.08 -4.42 -33.09
N ALA A 136 -28.35 -4.75 -32.86
CA ALA A 136 -29.33 -3.80 -32.35
C ALA A 136 -29.12 -3.52 -30.85
N GLU A 137 -29.01 -4.55 -30.02
CA GLU A 137 -29.05 -4.37 -28.56
C GLU A 137 -27.69 -4.00 -27.95
N HIS A 138 -26.63 -4.71 -28.35
CA HIS A 138 -25.32 -4.63 -27.72
C HIS A 138 -24.68 -3.23 -27.77
N PRO A 139 -24.70 -2.49 -28.89
CA PRO A 139 -24.09 -1.17 -28.91
C PRO A 139 -24.79 -0.18 -27.98
N ARG A 140 -26.13 -0.25 -27.85
CA ARG A 140 -26.88 0.61 -26.91
C ARG A 140 -26.46 0.35 -25.46
N ARG A 141 -26.24 -0.92 -25.11
CA ARG A 141 -25.73 -1.31 -23.78
C ARG A 141 -24.28 -0.86 -23.57
N ALA A 142 -23.43 -1.05 -24.58
CA ALA A 142 -22.03 -0.65 -24.56
C ALA A 142 -21.88 0.87 -24.39
N ILE A 143 -22.69 1.67 -25.09
CA ILE A 143 -22.69 3.14 -24.97
C ILE A 143 -23.11 3.55 -23.56
N ARG A 144 -24.16 2.96 -22.99
CA ARG A 144 -24.60 3.27 -21.61
C ARG A 144 -23.49 3.00 -20.60
N LYS A 145 -22.83 1.84 -20.67
CA LYS A 145 -21.72 1.50 -19.77
C LYS A 145 -20.47 2.34 -20.03
N SER A 146 -20.18 2.66 -21.28
CA SER A 146 -19.10 3.58 -21.63
C SER A 146 -19.34 4.99 -21.06
N ASN A 147 -20.60 5.45 -20.99
CA ASN A 147 -20.93 6.73 -20.36
C ASN A 147 -20.74 6.72 -18.83
N GLU A 148 -20.96 5.58 -18.16
CA GLU A 148 -20.60 5.41 -16.75
C GLU A 148 -19.07 5.46 -16.58
N ALA A 149 -18.32 4.73 -17.43
CA ALA A 149 -16.86 4.74 -17.43
C ALA A 149 -16.29 6.14 -17.69
N ARG A 150 -16.91 6.92 -18.60
CA ARG A 150 -16.54 8.31 -18.87
C ARG A 150 -16.48 9.15 -17.60
N ARG A 151 -17.49 9.05 -16.74
CA ARG A 151 -17.57 9.83 -15.49
C ARG A 151 -16.47 9.45 -14.50
N ILE A 152 -16.08 8.18 -14.49
CA ILE A 152 -14.97 7.70 -13.64
C ILE A 152 -13.64 8.26 -14.19
N LEU A 153 -13.43 8.15 -15.50
CA LEU A 153 -12.22 8.65 -16.16
C LEU A 153 -12.12 10.18 -16.08
N GLU A 154 -13.23 10.90 -16.17
CA GLU A 154 -13.27 12.36 -16.02
C GLU A 154 -12.78 12.80 -14.65
N LYS A 155 -13.25 12.15 -13.58
CA LYS A 155 -12.75 12.39 -12.21
C LYS A 155 -11.29 11.98 -12.05
N ALA A 156 -10.94 10.79 -12.54
CA ALA A 156 -9.58 10.27 -12.42
C ALA A 156 -8.55 11.10 -13.18
N THR A 157 -8.96 11.84 -14.22
CA THR A 157 -8.08 12.71 -15.01
C THR A 157 -8.13 14.17 -14.59
N GLU A 158 -8.85 14.55 -13.53
CA GLU A 158 -9.10 15.96 -13.17
C GLU A 158 -7.80 16.77 -12.96
N HIS A 159 -6.75 16.12 -12.46
CA HIS A 159 -5.42 16.72 -12.29
C HIS A 159 -4.68 17.00 -13.60
N ILE A 160 -5.08 16.38 -14.71
CA ILE A 160 -4.42 16.48 -16.01
C ILE A 160 -4.96 17.70 -16.77
N GLN A 161 -4.09 18.68 -16.98
CA GLN A 161 -4.38 19.90 -17.75
C GLN A 161 -4.12 19.68 -19.24
N ILE A 162 -5.05 20.09 -20.10
CA ILE A 162 -4.92 19.99 -21.57
C ILE A 162 -4.97 21.38 -22.20
N LYS A 163 -4.11 21.60 -23.19
CA LYS A 163 -4.10 22.84 -24.00
C LYS A 163 -5.20 22.77 -25.05
N THR A 164 -5.66 23.93 -25.55
CA THR A 164 -6.68 24.01 -26.60
C THR A 164 -6.30 23.28 -27.89
N VAL A 165 -5.00 23.25 -28.21
CA VAL A 165 -4.46 22.48 -29.34
C VAL A 165 -3.41 21.53 -28.77
N GLN A 166 -3.84 20.31 -28.45
CA GLN A 166 -3.00 19.23 -27.96
C GLN A 166 -2.83 18.18 -29.07
N MET A 167 -1.58 17.82 -29.39
CA MET A 167 -1.29 16.81 -30.43
C MET A 167 -0.82 15.47 -29.86
N ASP A 168 -0.50 15.43 -28.56
CA ASP A 168 -0.18 14.18 -27.88
C ASP A 168 -1.44 13.34 -27.60
N ASN A 169 -1.25 12.18 -27.01
CA ASN A 169 -2.33 11.25 -26.74
C ASN A 169 -3.35 11.79 -25.72
N TRP A 170 -3.01 12.80 -24.92
CA TRP A 170 -3.96 13.44 -24.00
C TRP A 170 -5.01 14.31 -24.70
N ARG A 171 -4.88 14.53 -26.02
CA ARG A 171 -5.94 15.12 -26.85
C ARG A 171 -7.28 14.38 -26.72
N ILE A 172 -7.26 13.12 -26.31
CA ILE A 172 -8.46 12.33 -26.03
C ILE A 172 -9.37 12.97 -24.99
N LEU A 173 -8.80 13.74 -24.05
CA LEU A 173 -9.55 14.44 -23.02
C LEU A 173 -10.44 15.54 -23.59
N HIS A 174 -10.14 16.07 -24.78
CA HIS A 174 -11.09 16.93 -25.49
C HIS A 174 -12.39 16.18 -25.76
N SER A 175 -12.34 14.94 -26.25
CA SER A 175 -13.54 14.13 -26.46
C SER A 175 -14.17 13.65 -25.15
N LEU A 176 -13.36 13.33 -24.14
CA LEU A 176 -13.84 12.82 -22.85
C LEU A 176 -14.62 13.87 -22.05
N ARG A 177 -14.12 15.12 -22.02
CA ARG A 177 -14.64 16.22 -21.20
C ARG A 177 -15.69 17.08 -21.90
N ILE A 178 -15.92 16.89 -23.20
CA ILE A 178 -17.11 17.45 -23.82
C ILE A 178 -18.32 16.74 -23.21
N PRO A 179 -19.31 17.47 -22.68
CA PRO A 179 -20.57 16.85 -22.29
C PRO A 179 -21.18 16.22 -23.55
N SER A 180 -21.13 14.89 -23.64
CA SER A 180 -21.59 14.18 -24.84
C SER A 180 -23.01 14.60 -25.18
N CYS A 181 -23.18 14.91 -26.47
CA CYS A 181 -24.44 15.06 -27.19
C CYS A 181 -25.52 14.08 -26.70
N PRO A 182 -26.78 14.53 -26.64
CA PRO A 182 -27.90 13.63 -26.38
C PRO A 182 -27.94 12.57 -27.49
N LEU A 183 -28.07 11.31 -27.07
CA LEU A 183 -28.62 10.25 -27.92
C LEU A 183 -30.05 10.64 -28.35
#